data_AF-A0A2E0PWH6-F1
#
_entry.id   AF-A0A2E0PWH6-F1
#
_cell.length_a   1.000
_cell.length_b   1.000
_cell.length_c   1.000
_cell.angle_alpha   90.00
_cell.angle_beta   90.00
_cell.angle_gamma   90.00
#
_symmetry.space_group_name_H-M   'P 1'
#
loop_
_entity.id
_entity.type
_entity.pdbx_description
1 polymer ?
#
loop_
_entity_poly.entity_id
_entity_poly.type
_entity_poly.pdbx_seq_one_letter_code
_entity_poly.pdbx_strand_id
1 'polypeptide(L)'
;MNLIKIIAIILCIFISINTGAENKLQIHDRGMDGNQRGYLVTCKNGEIGSIINHFQISESSKANPKRRDDMPFPGGGDSNSKPIKLIKTCIAIKDGGQKCQRSWDLRSAAIASCSQ
;
A
#
# COMPACT_ATOMS: atom_id res chain seq x y z
N MET A 1 44.80 23.79 15.57
CA MET A 1 44.10 22.59 15.05
C MET A 1 43.10 22.18 16.11
N ASN A 2 41.77 22.26 15.89
CA ASN A 2 40.77 21.44 16.60
C ASN A 2 39.32 21.74 16.20
N LEU A 3 38.98 22.94 15.69
CA LEU A 3 37.59 23.24 15.28
C LEU A 3 37.17 22.50 13.99
N ILE A 4 38.03 22.47 12.97
CA ILE A 4 37.73 21.86 11.67
C ILE A 4 37.49 20.34 11.80
N LYS A 5 38.25 19.67 12.69
CA LYS A 5 38.07 18.24 12.95
C LYS A 5 36.72 17.93 13.61
N ILE A 6 36.24 18.82 14.50
CA ILE A 6 34.95 18.64 15.19
C ILE A 6 33.79 18.79 14.21
N ILE A 7 33.85 19.77 13.30
CA ILE A 7 32.80 19.98 12.28
C ILE A 7 32.72 18.77 11.34
N ALA A 8 33.86 18.21 10.93
CA ALA A 8 33.89 17.03 10.07
C ALA A 8 33.25 15.79 10.74
N ILE A 9 33.46 15.60 12.05
CA ILE A 9 32.88 14.49 12.80
C ILE A 9 31.36 14.65 12.93
N ILE A 10 30.87 15.87 13.19
CA ILE A 10 29.42 16.14 13.28
C ILE A 10 28.72 15.92 11.93
N LEU A 11 29.36 16.31 10.82
CA LEU A 11 28.83 16.07 9.48
C LEU A 11 28.71 14.56 9.17
N CYS A 12 29.73 13.76 9.54
CA CYS A 12 29.70 12.30 9.36
C CYS A 12 28.61 11.62 10.20
N ILE A 13 28.34 12.11 11.41
CA ILE A 13 27.26 11.56 12.26
C ILE A 13 25.88 11.86 11.66
N PHE A 14 25.65 13.07 11.14
CA PHE A 14 24.37 13.43 10.52
C PHE A 14 24.06 12.65 9.24
N ILE A 15 25.08 12.31 8.44
CA ILE A 15 24.90 11.49 7.23
C ILE A 15 24.55 10.05 7.60
N SER A 16 25.04 9.55 8.74
CA SER A 16 24.85 8.16 9.18
C SER A 16 23.44 7.85 9.73
N ILE A 17 22.69 8.86 10.20
CA ILE A 17 21.33 8.66 10.75
C ILE A 17 20.32 8.45 9.61
N ASN A 18 20.57 8.98 8.42
CA ASN A 18 19.70 8.78 7.24
C ASN A 18 20.03 7.53 6.41
N THR A 19 21.10 6.80 6.73
CA THR A 19 21.53 5.60 5.97
C THR A 19 21.11 4.27 6.62
N GLY A 20 20.43 4.29 7.76
CA GLY A 20 20.18 3.07 8.57
C GLY A 20 18.85 2.35 8.32
N ALA A 21 17.88 2.98 7.67
CA ALA A 21 16.69 2.27 7.22
C ALA A 21 16.96 1.80 5.79
N GLU A 22 17.29 0.52 5.61
CA GLU A 22 16.99 -0.12 4.34
C GLU A 22 15.48 0.06 4.12
N ASN A 23 15.09 1.11 3.40
CA ASN A 23 13.73 1.38 3.00
C ASN A 23 13.33 0.21 2.08
N LYS A 24 12.86 -0.87 2.69
CA LYS A 24 12.25 -1.99 1.97
C LYS A 24 10.90 -1.51 1.47
N LEU A 25 10.47 -2.05 0.33
CA LEU A 25 9.12 -1.81 -0.16
C LEU A 25 8.14 -2.29 0.91
N GLN A 26 7.37 -1.39 1.50
CA GLN A 26 6.35 -1.72 2.49
C GLN A 26 4.97 -1.44 1.91
N ILE A 27 4.03 -2.34 2.16
CA ILE A 27 2.64 -2.20 1.72
C ILE A 27 1.78 -2.21 2.98
N HIS A 28 1.11 -1.11 3.26
CA HIS A 28 0.22 -0.96 4.40
C HIS A 28 -1.22 -0.97 3.92
N ASP A 29 -2.01 -1.90 4.44
CA ASP A 29 -3.43 -1.97 4.16
C ASP A 29 -4.18 -0.84 4.87
N ARG A 30 -5.02 -0.11 4.13
CA ARG A 30 -5.87 0.97 4.64
C ARG A 30 -7.29 0.52 4.92
N GLY A 31 -7.59 -0.75 4.71
CA GLY A 31 -8.91 -1.33 4.91
C GLY A 31 -9.82 -1.14 3.70
N MET A 32 -11.09 -1.50 3.91
CA MET A 32 -12.12 -1.50 2.88
C MET A 32 -12.95 -0.21 2.94
N ASP A 33 -13.21 0.39 1.78
CA ASP A 33 -14.23 1.42 1.58
C ASP A 33 -15.21 0.95 0.50
N GLY A 34 -16.40 0.54 0.93
CA GLY A 34 -17.40 -0.09 0.06
C GLY A 34 -16.83 -1.32 -0.67
N ASN A 35 -16.73 -1.22 -1.99
CA ASN A 35 -16.20 -2.27 -2.86
C ASN A 35 -14.71 -2.11 -3.21
N GLN A 36 -13.99 -1.27 -2.48
CA GLN A 36 -12.59 -0.95 -2.74
C GLN A 36 -11.72 -1.27 -1.52
N ARG A 37 -10.50 -1.76 -1.74
CA ARG A 37 -9.46 -1.87 -0.69
C ARG A 37 -8.28 -0.99 -1.05
N GLY A 38 -7.94 -0.08 -0.16
CA GLY A 38 -6.80 0.82 -0.33
C GLY A 38 -5.53 0.23 0.28
N TYR A 39 -4.39 0.48 -0.37
CA TYR A 39 -3.07 0.19 0.19
C TYR A 39 -2.18 1.42 0.01
N LEU A 40 -1.43 1.76 1.05
CA LEU A 40 -0.35 2.72 1.00
C LEU A 40 0.96 1.97 0.74
N VAL A 41 1.79 2.46 -0.17
CA VAL A 41 3.07 1.83 -0.49
C VAL A 41 4.19 2.77 -0.10
N THR A 42 5.08 2.35 0.79
CA THR A 42 6.32 3.09 1.07
C THR A 42 7.43 2.52 0.20
N CYS A 43 7.96 3.34 -0.70
CA CYS A 43 8.96 2.97 -1.68
C CYS A 43 10.38 3.01 -1.11
N LYS A 44 11.33 2.40 -1.80
CA LYS A 44 12.72 2.34 -1.32
C LYS A 44 13.41 3.70 -1.24
N ASN A 45 12.95 4.67 -2.03
CA ASN A 45 13.41 6.04 -2.00
C ASN A 45 12.65 6.91 -0.96
N GLY A 46 11.73 6.33 -0.18
CA GLY A 46 10.89 7.06 0.77
C GLY A 46 9.65 7.71 0.14
N GLU A 47 9.45 7.61 -1.18
CA GLU A 47 8.22 8.07 -1.82
C GLU A 47 7.02 7.21 -1.38
N ILE A 48 5.83 7.82 -1.45
CA ILE A 48 4.57 7.17 -1.07
C ILE A 48 3.74 6.92 -2.32
N GLY A 49 3.49 5.64 -2.61
CA GLY A 49 2.55 5.17 -3.61
C GLY A 49 1.18 4.82 -3.02
N SER A 50 0.22 4.58 -3.89
CA SER A 50 -1.15 4.20 -3.51
C SER A 50 -1.71 3.18 -4.50
N ILE A 51 -2.31 2.13 -3.97
CA ILE A 51 -2.99 1.08 -4.73
C ILE A 51 -4.43 1.00 -4.27
N ILE A 52 -5.36 0.83 -5.22
CA ILE A 52 -6.78 0.62 -4.95
C ILE A 52 -7.21 -0.65 -5.69
N ASN A 53 -7.59 -1.68 -4.94
CA ASN A 53 -8.21 -2.88 -5.48
C ASN A 53 -9.73 -2.71 -5.50
N HIS A 54 -10.36 -2.92 -6.65
CA HIS A 54 -11.81 -2.89 -6.81
C HIS A 54 -12.35 -4.31 -6.90
N PHE A 55 -13.37 -4.59 -6.10
CA PHE A 55 -14.00 -5.89 -6.01
C PHE A 55 -15.44 -5.85 -6.49
N GLN A 56 -15.90 -6.98 -7.01
CA GLN A 56 -17.31 -7.24 -7.20
C GLN A 56 -17.84 -7.85 -5.91
N ILE A 57 -18.66 -7.10 -5.19
CA ILE A 57 -19.44 -7.60 -4.06
C ILE A 57 -20.83 -7.92 -4.61
N SER A 58 -21.20 -9.20 -4.73
CA SER A 58 -22.57 -9.54 -5.10
C SER A 58 -23.53 -9.09 -3.99
N GLU A 59 -24.52 -8.27 -4.35
CA GLU A 59 -25.50 -7.60 -3.48
C GLU A 59 -26.40 -8.50 -2.60
N SER A 60 -26.13 -9.81 -2.46
CA SER A 60 -26.97 -10.63 -1.57
C SER A 60 -26.64 -10.48 -0.09
N SER A 61 -25.58 -9.78 0.27
CA SER A 61 -25.28 -9.43 1.65
C SER A 61 -25.79 -8.02 1.90
N LYS A 62 -27.10 -7.88 2.13
CA LYS A 62 -27.61 -6.75 2.94
C LYS A 62 -26.84 -6.81 4.26
N ALA A 63 -25.81 -5.98 4.37
CA ALA A 63 -24.99 -5.90 5.56
C ALA A 63 -25.89 -5.55 6.73
N ASN A 64 -26.03 -6.47 7.67
CA ASN A 64 -26.57 -6.16 8.98
C ASN A 64 -25.60 -5.13 9.60
N PRO A 65 -26.01 -3.90 9.92
CA PRO A 65 -25.10 -2.80 10.27
C PRO A 65 -24.28 -3.05 11.54
N LYS A 66 -24.55 -4.13 12.28
CA LYS A 66 -23.82 -4.57 13.47
C LYS A 66 -22.50 -5.30 13.20
N ARG A 67 -22.13 -5.59 11.95
CA ARG A 67 -20.96 -6.44 11.62
C ARG A 67 -20.00 -5.79 10.62
N ARG A 68 -19.61 -4.53 10.85
CA ARG A 68 -18.52 -3.91 10.05
C ARG A 68 -17.17 -4.63 10.24
N ASP A 69 -17.00 -5.34 11.36
CA ASP A 69 -15.77 -6.06 11.68
C ASP A 69 -15.73 -7.51 11.14
N ASP A 70 -16.86 -8.04 10.64
CA ASP A 70 -16.95 -9.42 10.13
C ASP A 70 -16.99 -9.48 8.59
N MET A 71 -16.49 -8.46 7.89
CA MET A 71 -16.33 -8.59 6.45
C MET A 71 -15.19 -9.60 6.19
N PRO A 72 -15.47 -10.77 5.58
CA PRO A 72 -14.50 -11.85 5.51
C PRO A 72 -13.26 -11.36 4.77
N PHE A 73 -12.11 -11.51 5.43
CA PHE A 73 -10.81 -11.31 4.81
C PHE A 73 -10.74 -12.15 3.52
N PRO A 74 -10.31 -11.59 2.38
CA PRO A 74 -9.94 -12.39 1.22
C PRO A 74 -8.67 -13.16 1.58
N GLY A 75 -8.84 -14.32 2.21
CA GLY A 75 -7.76 -15.15 2.73
C GLY A 75 -8.15 -16.09 3.87
N GLY A 76 -9.30 -15.87 4.53
CA GLY A 76 -9.83 -16.79 5.55
C GLY A 76 -11.03 -17.56 5.00
N GLY A 77 -10.83 -18.83 4.67
CA GLY A 77 -11.85 -19.68 4.07
C GLY A 77 -12.97 -20.03 5.05
N ASP A 78 -14.11 -19.37 4.90
CA ASP A 78 -15.42 -19.93 5.23
C ASP A 78 -16.12 -20.30 3.90
N SER A 79 -16.38 -21.59 3.70
CA SER A 79 -16.93 -22.19 2.46
C SER A 79 -18.33 -21.70 2.03
N ASN A 80 -18.91 -20.73 2.74
CA ASN A 80 -20.22 -20.12 2.41
C ASN A 80 -20.14 -18.62 2.10
N SER A 81 -18.95 -18.01 2.11
CA SER A 81 -18.78 -16.62 1.69
C SER A 81 -18.73 -16.55 0.16
N LYS A 82 -19.71 -15.87 -0.45
CA LYS A 82 -19.71 -15.64 -1.91
C LYS A 82 -18.37 -15.02 -2.31
N PRO A 83 -17.71 -15.52 -3.39
CA PRO A 83 -16.35 -15.10 -3.70
C PRO A 83 -16.31 -13.60 -4.00
N ILE A 84 -15.58 -12.85 -3.18
CA ILE A 84 -15.23 -11.47 -3.46
C ILE A 84 -14.26 -11.50 -4.65
N LYS A 85 -14.76 -11.11 -5.83
CA LYS A 85 -13.98 -11.19 -7.08
C LYS A 85 -13.23 -9.88 -7.31
N LEU A 86 -11.91 -9.93 -7.38
CA LEU A 86 -11.11 -8.78 -7.83
C LEU A 86 -11.45 -8.46 -9.30
N ILE A 87 -11.85 -7.23 -9.57
CA ILE A 87 -12.19 -6.75 -10.92
C ILE A 87 -10.99 -6.07 -11.56
N LYS A 88 -10.37 -5.17 -10.80
CA LYS A 88 -9.23 -4.37 -11.24
C LYS A 88 -8.45 -3.84 -10.05
N THR A 89 -7.18 -3.56 -10.29
CA THR A 89 -6.26 -2.90 -9.38
C THR A 89 -5.79 -1.62 -10.06
N CYS A 90 -5.87 -0.51 -9.35
CA CYS A 90 -5.46 0.80 -9.83
C CYS A 90 -4.31 1.33 -8.97
N ILE A 91 -3.36 2.03 -9.58
CA ILE A 91 -2.31 2.76 -8.87
C ILE A 91 -2.44 4.25 -9.18
N ALA A 92 -2.09 5.11 -8.23
CA ALA A 92 -1.97 6.54 -8.48
C ALA A 92 -0.73 6.83 -9.33
N ILE A 93 -0.83 7.76 -10.27
CA ILE A 93 0.29 8.27 -11.06
C ILE A 93 0.55 9.75 -10.73
N LYS A 94 1.76 10.27 -10.96
CA LYS A 94 2.18 11.62 -10.53
C LYS A 94 1.28 12.75 -11.04
N ASP A 95 0.66 12.60 -12.20
CA ASP A 95 -0.21 13.60 -12.81
C ASP A 95 -1.65 13.63 -12.23
N GLY A 96 -1.89 12.99 -11.08
CA GLY A 96 -3.21 12.93 -10.45
C GLY A 96 -4.18 11.93 -11.07
N GLY A 97 -3.72 11.14 -12.04
CA GLY A 97 -4.48 10.06 -12.68
C GLY A 97 -4.39 8.72 -11.96
N GLN A 98 -5.01 7.71 -12.56
CA GLN A 98 -4.87 6.32 -12.13
C GLN A 98 -4.59 5.39 -13.31
N LYS A 99 -3.67 4.45 -13.12
CA LYS A 99 -3.43 3.35 -14.06
C LYS A 99 -4.05 2.08 -13.49
N CYS A 100 -4.95 1.44 -14.24
CA CYS A 100 -5.68 0.27 -13.78
C CYS A 100 -5.41 -0.98 -14.64
N GLN A 101 -5.37 -2.15 -14.01
CA GLN A 101 -5.27 -3.47 -14.67
C GLN A 101 -6.19 -4.49 -14.01
N ARG A 102 -6.77 -5.41 -14.79
CA ARG A 102 -7.78 -6.38 -14.29
C ARG A 102 -7.20 -7.47 -13.36
N SER A 103 -5.92 -7.80 -13.52
CA SER A 103 -5.25 -8.85 -12.76
C SER A 103 -3.85 -8.38 -12.39
N TRP A 104 -3.79 -7.34 -11.57
CA TRP A 104 -2.52 -6.84 -11.05
C TRP A 104 -2.25 -7.46 -9.69
N ASP A 105 -1.20 -8.27 -9.60
CA ASP A 105 -0.68 -8.71 -8.31
C ASP A 105 -0.30 -7.50 -7.44
N LEU A 106 -0.59 -7.56 -6.14
CA LEU A 106 -0.43 -6.44 -5.21
C LEU A 106 1.04 -5.98 -5.10
N ARG A 107 1.99 -6.92 -5.11
CA ARG A 107 3.42 -6.60 -5.04
C ARG A 107 3.91 -5.97 -6.35
N SER A 108 3.43 -6.48 -7.47
CA SER A 108 3.72 -5.92 -8.80
C SER A 108 3.13 -4.52 -8.96
N ALA A 109 1.93 -4.28 -8.45
CA ALA A 109 1.29 -2.97 -8.39
C ALA A 109 2.06 -2.01 -7.47
N ALA A 110 2.58 -2.49 -6.34
CA ALA A 110 3.40 -1.70 -5.44
C ALA A 110 4.70 -1.25 -6.09
N ILE A 111 5.40 -2.16 -6.77
CA ILE A 111 6.62 -1.82 -7.53
C ILE A 111 6.31 -0.78 -8.61
N ALA A 112 5.21 -0.96 -9.35
CA ALA A 112 4.82 -0.02 -10.39
C ALA A 112 4.36 1.33 -9.83
N SER A 113 3.71 1.36 -8.66
CA SER A 113 3.32 2.61 -7.98
C SER A 113 4.55 3.40 -7.53
N CYS A 114 5.63 2.72 -7.17
CA CYS A 114 6.93 3.33 -6.87
C CYS A 114 7.73 3.77 -8.09
N SER A 115 7.24 3.49 -9.31
CA SER A 115 7.90 3.86 -10.56
C SER A 115 7.08 4.84 -11.40
N GLN A 116 6.05 5.47 -10.81
CA GLN A 116 5.23 6.50 -11.47
C GLN A 116 5.84 7.88 -11.35
#